data_AF-Q4CL59-F1
#
_entry.id   AF-Q4CL59-F1
#
_cell.length_a   1.000
_cell.length_b   1.000
_cell.length_c   1.000
_cell.angle_alpha   90.00
_cell.angle_beta   90.00
_cell.angle_gamma   90.00
#
_symmetry.space_group_name_H-M   'P 1'
#
loop_
_entity.id
_entity.type
_entity.pdbx_description
1 polymer ?
#
loop_
_entity_poly.entity_id
_entity_poly.type
_entity_poly.pdbx_seq_one_letter_code
_entity_poly.pdbx_strand_id
1 'polypeptide(L)'
;LRWGTEFMSRTHRVEVTPAVRTHTTTEPCRVCGIAPFSSDRYLVLACTLEEEGYMKELEVRIVERTTFGNVFRGRLHTKHKHPLQYSLAFSLGGASTPAPAAASSYTVETSVSATSRVAPKSLPSSMPLLSDTVPASVFFIVCVDAIIKVTPTDDDQHVEYLLRMGRFKEAYSYARTHPLRQHQAVDVGHHLLQHLFAEKKYDEVASSLAEVVKGDYLEWERWICQFDQQGMSDLLVDVLPIQGGNSREIKGDTEDGQEKVTRIGEEYYELVLLRCLEKNVLLFQRAVRKFKGMFRPDVVSHAAELRYNDGDMQGNEGGVPDEQKKALGDTYGLLLKLGGQYDRAFEVLLRVDQSDELFSLIREQKLFSKALEALPALFARNEDRTIELLLEHIYVRSAVVDQEEATEALLLRSFLTPAAVVQRLERTQRRYLWAYLKALQTRDKAVHAALSETHAQLFATLFIENEPSGLLAFLHENSAHLPKLKEIYALCKKHQLLEEMVFLLARMGKEEEGLRIIVHDMKSMKKAVQFIADVPNEEDQLQLYKRLVHMTLEMNAALQSRHGQKYFE
;
A
#
# COMPACT_ATOMS: atom_id res chain seq x y z
N LEU A 1 -38.51 18.51 72.06
CA LEU A 1 -39.87 18.98 71.71
C LEU A 1 -40.87 18.06 72.40
N ARG A 2 -41.58 18.53 73.45
CA ARG A 2 -42.65 17.74 74.10
C ARG A 2 -43.89 17.82 73.21
N TRP A 3 -44.17 16.77 72.44
CA TRP A 3 -45.39 16.65 71.65
C TRP A 3 -46.32 15.65 72.35
N GLY A 4 -47.61 16.01 72.40
CA GLY A 4 -48.62 15.40 73.25
C GLY A 4 -48.93 13.93 72.95
N THR A 5 -49.54 13.28 73.94
CA THR A 5 -49.81 11.83 74.01
C THR A 5 -50.75 11.27 72.94
N GLU A 6 -51.37 12.09 72.08
CA GLU A 6 -52.25 11.61 71.00
C GLU A 6 -51.49 11.09 69.76
N PHE A 7 -50.22 11.46 69.57
CA PHE A 7 -49.47 11.10 68.35
C PHE A 7 -49.03 9.63 68.29
N MET A 8 -49.14 8.88 69.40
CA MET A 8 -48.64 7.50 69.48
C MET A 8 -49.50 6.45 68.76
N SER A 9 -50.66 6.81 68.18
CA SER A 9 -51.62 5.83 67.62
C SER A 9 -51.48 5.56 66.11
N ARG A 10 -50.63 6.29 65.38
CA ARG A 10 -50.33 6.03 63.95
C ARG A 10 -48.84 5.85 63.72
N THR A 11 -48.27 4.80 64.29
CA THR A 11 -46.92 4.39 63.94
C THR A 11 -46.94 3.74 62.55
N HIS A 12 -46.80 4.56 61.50
CA HIS A 12 -46.29 4.05 60.23
C HIS A 12 -44.92 3.43 60.51
N ARG A 13 -44.78 2.11 60.27
CA ARG A 13 -43.46 1.47 60.21
C ARG A 13 -42.70 2.11 59.05
N VAL A 14 -41.85 3.07 59.36
CA VAL A 14 -40.84 3.57 58.43
C VAL A 14 -39.66 2.63 58.53
N GLU A 15 -39.44 1.79 57.52
CA GLU A 15 -38.17 1.09 57.37
C GLU A 15 -37.12 2.13 56.97
N VAL A 16 -36.30 2.52 57.95
CA VAL A 16 -35.16 3.41 57.71
C VAL A 16 -34.02 2.55 57.19
N THR A 17 -33.76 2.63 55.88
CA THR A 17 -32.57 2.02 55.28
C THR A 17 -31.30 2.67 55.83
N PRO A 18 -30.20 1.92 55.98
CA PRO A 18 -28.93 2.50 56.44
C PRO A 18 -28.50 3.63 55.49
N ALA A 19 -27.93 4.69 56.05
CA ALA A 19 -27.53 5.87 55.29
C ALA A 19 -26.51 5.49 54.19
N VAL A 20 -26.86 5.78 52.92
CA VAL A 20 -25.95 5.60 51.78
C VAL A 20 -24.92 6.73 51.78
N ARG A 21 -23.64 6.40 51.99
CA ARG A 21 -22.55 7.38 51.84
C ARG A 21 -22.25 7.58 50.36
N THR A 22 -22.57 8.77 49.84
CA THR A 22 -22.38 9.14 48.42
C THR A 22 -20.96 9.63 48.09
N HIS A 23 -20.09 9.73 49.08
CA HIS A 23 -18.69 10.11 48.89
C HIS A 23 -17.78 9.52 49.97
N THR A 24 -16.51 9.35 49.62
CA THR A 24 -15.41 8.97 50.52
C THR A 24 -14.73 10.17 51.18
N THR A 25 -15.04 11.40 50.74
CA THR A 25 -14.40 12.61 51.26
C THR A 25 -14.90 12.97 52.65
N THR A 26 -13.99 13.49 53.48
CA THR A 26 -14.24 13.91 54.86
C THR A 26 -14.75 15.35 54.98
N GLU A 27 -14.81 16.10 53.87
CA GLU A 27 -15.32 17.48 53.89
C GLU A 27 -16.82 17.48 54.23
N PRO A 28 -17.26 18.28 55.21
CA PRO A 28 -18.67 18.37 55.57
C PRO A 28 -19.49 18.88 54.37
N CYS A 29 -20.26 17.98 53.76
CA CYS A 29 -21.22 18.31 52.70
C CYS A 29 -22.62 18.51 53.29
N ARG A 30 -23.34 19.52 52.82
CA ARG A 30 -24.76 19.75 53.16
C ARG A 30 -25.60 19.70 51.89
N VAL A 31 -26.72 18.98 51.92
CA VAL A 31 -27.68 18.99 50.82
C VAL A 31 -28.59 20.22 50.97
N CYS A 32 -28.54 21.14 50.01
CA CYS A 32 -29.37 22.34 49.94
C CYS A 32 -30.75 22.05 49.30
N GLY A 33 -30.88 20.97 48.55
CA GLY A 33 -32.16 20.50 48.03
C GLY A 33 -32.04 19.25 47.19
N ILE A 34 -33.14 18.53 47.04
CA ILE A 34 -33.26 17.36 46.17
C ILE A 34 -34.60 17.42 45.43
N ALA A 35 -34.56 17.15 44.12
CA ALA A 35 -35.74 17.14 43.26
C ALA A 35 -35.71 15.91 42.34
N PRO A 36 -36.87 15.35 41.93
CA PRO A 36 -36.90 14.29 40.94
C PRO A 36 -36.31 14.78 39.61
N PHE A 37 -35.40 14.01 39.03
CA PHE A 37 -34.88 14.20 37.67
C PHE A 37 -35.17 12.90 36.95
N SER A 38 -36.08 12.88 35.97
CA SER A 38 -36.65 11.63 35.41
C SER A 38 -37.29 10.69 36.46
N SER A 39 -37.73 9.50 36.03
CA SER A 39 -38.37 8.50 36.89
C SER A 39 -37.38 7.78 37.82
N ASP A 40 -36.12 7.72 37.39
CA ASP A 40 -35.04 6.88 37.93
C ASP A 40 -33.87 7.68 38.53
N ARG A 41 -33.91 9.03 38.54
CA ARG A 41 -32.81 9.86 39.06
C ARG A 41 -33.31 10.98 39.98
N TYR A 42 -32.37 11.57 40.71
CA TYR A 42 -32.57 12.78 41.50
C TYR A 42 -31.58 13.86 41.07
N LEU A 43 -32.04 15.10 41.00
CA LEU A 43 -31.19 16.28 41.01
C LEU A 43 -30.94 16.67 42.46
N VAL A 44 -29.68 16.62 42.89
CA VAL A 44 -29.24 16.97 44.23
C VAL A 44 -28.41 18.25 44.14
N LEU A 45 -28.87 19.29 44.83
CA LEU A 45 -28.07 20.48 45.09
C LEU A 45 -27.36 20.28 46.43
N ALA A 46 -26.05 20.08 46.39
CA ALA A 46 -25.21 19.90 47.56
C ALA A 46 -24.19 21.05 47.67
N CYS A 47 -23.63 21.26 48.85
CA CYS A 47 -22.53 22.19 49.03
C CYS A 47 -21.44 21.62 49.92
N THR A 48 -20.20 21.97 49.64
CA THR A 48 -19.07 21.73 50.55
C THR A 48 -18.91 22.94 51.47
N LEU A 49 -18.72 22.69 52.76
CA LEU A 49 -18.52 23.74 53.76
C LEU A 49 -17.03 23.90 54.06
N GLU A 50 -16.57 25.15 54.19
CA GLU A 50 -15.24 25.48 54.70
C GLU A 50 -15.26 25.56 56.24
N GLU A 51 -16.25 26.26 56.79
CA GLU A 51 -16.54 26.41 58.22
C GLU A 51 -18.06 26.37 58.43
N GLU A 52 -18.55 26.15 59.66
CA GLU A 52 -20.00 26.16 59.92
C GLU A 52 -20.63 27.50 59.50
N GLY A 53 -21.40 27.46 58.40
CA GLY A 53 -22.06 28.63 57.82
C GLY A 53 -21.40 29.19 56.55
N TYR A 54 -20.20 28.74 56.20
CA TYR A 54 -19.47 29.21 55.01
C TYR A 54 -19.37 28.12 53.95
N MET A 55 -19.92 28.40 52.78
CA MET A 55 -19.91 27.50 51.63
C MET A 55 -18.66 27.70 50.77
N LYS A 56 -17.91 26.63 50.53
CA LYS A 56 -16.74 26.59 49.64
C LYS A 56 -17.17 26.47 48.18
N GLU A 57 -18.01 25.48 47.89
CA GLU A 57 -18.48 25.20 46.53
C GLU A 57 -19.93 24.68 46.56
N LEU A 58 -20.75 25.12 45.59
CA LEU A 58 -22.07 24.55 45.34
C LEU A 58 -21.92 23.50 44.25
N GLU A 59 -22.52 22.34 44.44
CA GLU A 59 -22.47 21.23 43.50
C GLU A 59 -23.89 20.83 43.07
N VAL A 60 -24.07 20.71 41.76
CA VAL A 60 -25.28 20.15 41.16
C VAL A 60 -24.95 18.72 40.76
N ARG A 61 -25.60 17.74 41.38
CA ARG A 61 -25.39 16.32 41.10
C ARG A 61 -26.66 15.71 40.53
N ILE A 62 -26.54 14.91 39.49
CA ILE A 62 -27.62 13.98 39.08
C ILE A 62 -27.21 12.61 39.58
N VAL A 63 -28.05 11.98 40.39
CA VAL A 63 -27.77 10.69 41.02
C VAL A 63 -28.87 9.68 40.71
N GLU A 64 -28.52 8.41 40.57
CA GLU A 64 -29.52 7.35 40.44
C GLU A 64 -30.41 7.24 41.69
N ARG A 65 -31.71 7.03 41.50
CA ARG A 65 -32.71 6.96 42.57
C ARG A 65 -32.53 5.75 43.48
N THR A 66 -31.98 4.66 42.95
CA THR A 66 -31.75 3.39 43.66
C THR A 66 -30.43 3.37 44.41
N THR A 67 -29.34 3.79 43.77
CA THR A 67 -27.97 3.66 44.30
C THR A 67 -27.42 4.96 44.88
N PHE A 68 -28.01 6.12 44.54
CA PHE A 68 -27.41 7.44 44.70
C PHE A 68 -26.02 7.58 44.05
N GLY A 69 -25.70 6.72 43.08
CA GLY A 69 -24.50 6.82 42.26
C GLY A 69 -24.53 8.09 41.41
N ASN A 70 -23.42 8.82 41.35
CA ASN A 70 -23.32 10.05 40.56
C ASN A 70 -23.32 9.73 39.06
N VAL A 71 -24.32 10.26 38.33
CA VAL A 71 -24.42 10.23 36.87
C VAL A 71 -23.80 11.49 36.27
N PHE A 72 -24.04 12.64 36.91
CA PHE A 72 -23.48 13.92 36.50
C PHE A 72 -23.09 14.73 37.74
N ARG A 73 -22.02 15.53 37.62
CA ARG A 73 -21.58 16.45 38.67
C ARG A 73 -21.11 17.75 38.04
N GLY A 74 -21.89 18.80 38.23
CA GLY A 74 -21.53 20.18 37.93
C GLY A 74 -21.11 20.90 39.20
N ARG A 75 -20.14 21.81 39.08
CA ARG A 75 -19.68 22.67 40.16
C ARG A 75 -20.02 24.11 39.84
N LEU A 76 -20.56 24.83 40.81
CA LEU A 76 -20.86 26.25 40.74
C LEU A 76 -20.02 26.95 41.81
N HIS A 77 -19.12 27.83 41.37
CA HIS A 77 -18.39 28.68 42.30
C HIS A 77 -19.33 29.74 42.86
N THR A 78 -19.34 29.87 44.18
CA THR A 78 -20.21 30.81 44.90
C THR A 78 -19.37 31.66 45.82
N LYS A 79 -19.50 32.98 45.76
CA LYS A 79 -18.76 33.91 46.61
C LYS A 79 -19.38 33.97 48.00
N HIS A 80 -18.85 33.19 48.95
CA HIS A 80 -19.13 33.29 50.40
C HIS A 80 -20.62 33.46 50.78
N LYS A 81 -21.48 32.59 50.26
CA LYS A 81 -22.92 32.58 50.60
C LYS A 81 -23.22 31.47 51.60
N HIS A 82 -24.17 31.71 52.49
CA HIS A 82 -24.56 30.73 53.48
C HIS A 82 -25.41 29.62 52.82
N PRO A 83 -25.24 28.32 53.14
CA PRO A 83 -25.96 27.22 52.49
C PRO A 83 -27.49 27.36 52.52
N LEU A 84 -28.04 27.86 53.64
CA LEU A 84 -29.49 28.11 53.79
C LEU A 84 -30.04 29.19 52.85
N GLN A 85 -29.18 29.93 52.16
CA GLN A 85 -29.62 30.89 51.15
C GLN A 85 -30.02 30.18 49.86
N TYR A 86 -29.57 28.94 49.63
CA TYR A 86 -29.89 28.17 48.44
C TYR A 86 -31.05 27.22 48.70
N SER A 87 -32.03 27.23 47.81
CA SER A 87 -33.06 26.21 47.74
C SER A 87 -33.19 25.69 46.31
N LEU A 88 -33.44 24.39 46.17
CA LEU A 88 -33.81 23.78 44.91
C LEU A 88 -35.34 23.70 44.85
N ALA A 89 -35.94 24.48 43.97
CA ALA A 89 -37.34 24.33 43.60
C ALA A 89 -37.43 23.59 42.27
N PHE A 90 -38.47 22.80 42.06
CA PHE A 90 -38.74 22.15 40.78
C PHE A 90 -40.20 22.36 40.42
N SER A 91 -40.48 22.51 39.13
CA SER A 91 -41.83 22.53 38.59
C SER A 91 -41.93 21.44 37.54
N LEU A 92 -42.86 20.49 37.73
CA LEU A 92 -43.29 19.62 36.65
C LEU A 92 -44.22 20.43 35.76
N GLY A 93 -43.86 20.60 34.49
CA GLY A 93 -44.76 21.17 33.49
C GLY A 93 -46.02 20.32 33.34
N GLY A 94 -47.05 20.63 34.13
CA GLY A 94 -48.39 20.11 33.92
C GLY A 94 -48.93 20.70 32.64
N ALA A 95 -49.27 19.86 31.67
CA ALA A 95 -50.09 20.25 30.53
C ALA A 95 -51.49 20.63 31.07
N SER A 96 -51.64 21.85 31.56
CA SER A 96 -52.94 22.44 31.85
C SER A 96 -53.42 23.15 30.59
N THR A 97 -54.18 22.44 29.77
CA THR A 97 -55.16 23.04 28.87
C THR A 97 -56.03 24.00 29.69
N PRO A 98 -56.24 25.27 29.26
CA PRO A 98 -57.06 26.20 30.02
C PRO A 98 -58.54 25.88 29.77
N ALA A 99 -59.24 25.40 30.80
CA ALA A 99 -60.71 25.40 30.84
C ALA A 99 -61.14 26.46 31.88
N PRO A 100 -62.09 27.35 31.55
CA PRO A 100 -62.41 28.50 32.39
C PRO A 100 -63.35 28.15 33.55
N ALA A 101 -63.10 28.85 34.66
CA ALA A 101 -63.95 29.12 35.82
C ALA A 101 -65.37 28.51 35.90
N ALA A 102 -65.61 27.70 36.93
CA ALA A 102 -66.86 27.72 37.68
C ALA A 102 -66.59 27.27 39.13
N ALA A 103 -66.98 28.12 40.08
CA ALA A 103 -66.77 27.94 41.50
C ALA A 103 -67.65 26.82 42.09
N SER A 104 -66.99 25.98 42.89
CA SER A 104 -67.38 25.52 44.24
C SER A 104 -68.88 25.37 44.56
N SER A 105 -69.35 24.14 44.78
CA SER A 105 -70.03 23.73 46.02
C SER A 105 -70.53 22.28 45.97
N TYR A 106 -70.15 21.48 46.99
CA TYR A 106 -70.90 20.45 47.74
C TYR A 106 -71.85 19.50 46.94
N THR A 107 -71.89 18.16 47.06
CA THR A 107 -71.69 17.25 48.19
C THR A 107 -71.80 15.79 47.71
N VAL A 108 -71.08 14.92 48.43
CA VAL A 108 -71.06 13.44 48.59
C VAL A 108 -72.35 12.67 48.23
N GLU A 109 -72.24 11.55 47.49
CA GLU A 109 -72.51 10.16 47.95
C GLU A 109 -72.40 9.08 46.83
N THR A 110 -71.56 8.06 47.09
CA THR A 110 -71.76 6.59 46.94
C THR A 110 -72.74 6.06 45.85
N SER A 111 -72.49 5.05 45.01
CA SER A 111 -71.67 3.83 45.15
C SER A 111 -71.90 2.85 43.95
N VAL A 112 -71.02 1.83 43.84
CA VAL A 112 -71.15 0.46 43.23
C VAL A 112 -71.51 0.29 41.72
N SER A 113 -70.58 -0.25 40.90
CA SER A 113 -70.49 -1.68 40.46
C SER A 113 -71.19 -1.93 39.11
N ALA A 114 -70.81 -2.85 38.21
CA ALA A 114 -69.66 -3.71 37.96
C ALA A 114 -69.96 -4.46 36.63
N THR A 115 -68.92 -5.00 35.96
CA THR A 115 -68.94 -6.17 35.03
C THR A 115 -69.67 -6.00 33.67
N SER A 116 -69.31 -6.62 32.53
CA SER A 116 -68.40 -7.73 32.19
C SER A 116 -68.36 -7.94 30.66
N ARG A 117 -67.18 -8.34 30.14
CA ARG A 117 -66.89 -9.24 28.97
C ARG A 117 -67.35 -8.75 27.57
N VAL A 118 -66.53 -8.83 26.51
CA VAL A 118 -65.97 -10.02 25.86
C VAL A 118 -64.74 -9.64 25.00
N ALA A 119 -63.72 -10.50 24.97
CA ALA A 119 -62.47 -10.42 24.19
C ALA A 119 -62.44 -11.52 23.07
N PRO A 120 -61.34 -11.78 22.35
CA PRO A 120 -60.59 -10.96 21.37
C PRO A 120 -60.35 -11.72 20.03
N LYS A 121 -59.78 -11.09 18.99
CA LYS A 121 -59.00 -11.77 17.93
C LYS A 121 -58.14 -10.78 17.12
N SER A 122 -56.84 -11.12 17.04
CA SER A 122 -55.78 -10.68 16.09
C SER A 122 -55.48 -9.18 15.93
N LEU A 123 -54.40 -8.70 16.57
CA LEU A 123 -53.67 -7.48 16.16
C LEU A 123 -52.41 -7.85 15.35
N PRO A 124 -52.08 -7.10 14.28
CA PRO A 124 -50.83 -7.22 13.56
C PRO A 124 -49.70 -6.47 14.29
N SER A 125 -48.48 -6.96 14.08
CA SER A 125 -47.22 -6.41 14.57
C SER A 125 -46.83 -5.12 13.85
N SER A 126 -47.05 -3.97 14.47
CA SER A 126 -46.27 -2.73 14.28
C SER A 126 -46.81 -1.64 15.21
N MET A 127 -46.19 -1.46 16.39
CA MET A 127 -46.38 -0.25 17.19
C MET A 127 -45.10 0.58 17.15
N PRO A 128 -45.21 1.90 16.92
CA PRO A 128 -44.06 2.79 16.87
C PRO A 128 -43.50 2.97 18.28
N LEU A 129 -42.16 3.01 18.38
CA LEU A 129 -41.45 3.46 19.57
C LEU A 129 -41.88 4.91 19.88
N LEU A 130 -42.77 5.09 20.84
CA LEU A 130 -43.00 6.37 21.48
C LEU A 130 -41.72 6.74 22.24
N SER A 131 -41.04 7.76 21.75
CA SER A 131 -40.05 8.53 22.47
C SER A 131 -40.66 9.08 23.77
N ASP A 132 -40.06 8.72 24.90
CA ASP A 132 -40.32 9.33 26.21
C ASP A 132 -40.03 10.83 26.13
N THR A 133 -41.07 11.63 25.90
CA THR A 133 -41.03 13.07 26.12
C THR A 133 -41.06 13.30 27.63
N VAL A 134 -39.88 13.50 28.22
CA VAL A 134 -39.76 13.99 29.59
C VAL A 134 -40.61 15.26 29.70
N PRO A 135 -41.67 15.31 30.54
CA PRO A 135 -42.44 16.53 30.72
C PRO A 135 -41.47 17.62 31.17
N ALA A 136 -41.48 18.76 30.46
CA ALA A 136 -40.51 19.86 30.60
C ALA A 136 -40.29 20.20 32.09
N SER A 137 -39.26 19.59 32.66
CA SER A 137 -38.96 19.67 34.09
C SER A 137 -38.06 20.88 34.25
N VAL A 138 -38.59 21.94 34.85
CA VAL A 138 -37.80 23.15 35.09
C VAL A 138 -37.36 23.14 36.54
N PHE A 139 -36.05 23.20 36.75
CA PHE A 139 -35.45 23.34 38.07
C PHE A 139 -35.08 24.80 38.29
N PHE A 140 -35.20 25.27 39.52
CA PHE A 140 -34.82 26.60 39.91
C PHE A 140 -33.89 26.49 41.13
N ILE A 141 -32.67 26.99 41.00
CA ILE A 141 -31.78 27.22 42.13
C ILE A 141 -32.05 28.65 42.60
N VAL A 142 -32.76 28.78 43.70
CA VAL A 142 -33.14 30.07 44.28
C VAL A 142 -32.15 30.44 45.37
N CYS A 143 -31.54 31.61 45.23
CA CYS A 143 -30.73 32.32 46.21
C CYS A 143 -31.45 33.61 46.62
N VAL A 144 -31.06 34.21 47.76
CA VAL A 144 -31.67 35.47 48.28
C VAL A 144 -31.71 36.59 47.24
N ASP A 145 -30.73 36.63 46.35
CA ASP A 145 -30.48 37.69 45.35
C ASP A 145 -30.48 37.18 43.89
N ALA A 146 -30.69 35.88 43.65
CA ALA A 146 -30.62 35.29 42.31
C ALA A 146 -31.51 34.06 42.16
N ILE A 147 -32.27 33.98 41.07
CA ILE A 147 -33.01 32.77 40.68
C ILE A 147 -32.39 32.23 39.41
N ILE A 148 -31.75 31.06 39.49
CA ILE A 148 -31.14 30.38 38.34
C ILE A 148 -32.12 29.32 37.84
N LYS A 149 -32.67 29.52 36.64
CA LYS A 149 -33.47 28.52 35.94
C LYS A 149 -32.53 27.50 35.30
N VAL A 150 -32.68 26.23 35.67
CA VAL A 150 -31.95 25.08 35.12
C VAL A 150 -32.94 24.22 34.35
N THR A 151 -32.81 24.21 33.03
CA THR A 151 -33.55 23.31 32.14
C THR A 151 -32.63 22.18 31.69
N PRO A 152 -33.09 20.92 31.65
CA PRO A 152 -32.33 19.87 30.98
C PRO A 152 -32.06 20.31 29.55
N THR A 153 -30.79 20.25 29.13
CA THR A 153 -30.37 20.57 27.77
C THR A 153 -30.77 19.44 26.85
N ASP A 154 -31.45 19.78 25.75
CA ASP A 154 -31.67 18.83 24.66
C ASP A 154 -30.32 18.50 23.98
N ASP A 155 -30.20 17.32 23.37
CA ASP A 155 -28.95 16.90 22.71
C ASP A 155 -28.49 17.90 21.64
N ASP A 156 -29.42 18.52 20.90
CA ASP A 156 -29.14 19.61 19.95
C ASP A 156 -28.48 20.83 20.61
N GLN A 157 -29.00 21.25 21.78
CA GLN A 157 -28.47 22.39 22.52
C GLN A 157 -27.08 22.08 23.09
N HIS A 158 -26.82 20.81 23.46
CA HIS A 158 -25.50 20.40 23.90
C HIS A 158 -24.47 20.51 22.76
N VAL A 159 -24.83 20.06 21.56
CA VAL A 159 -23.97 20.19 20.37
C VAL A 159 -23.75 21.65 20.01
N GLU A 160 -24.79 22.48 20.01
CA GLU A 160 -24.68 23.92 19.77
C GLU A 160 -23.77 24.61 20.80
N TYR A 161 -23.88 24.23 22.08
CA TYR A 161 -22.98 24.70 23.12
C TYR A 161 -21.52 24.30 22.86
N LEU A 162 -21.27 23.04 22.50
CA LEU A 162 -19.92 22.57 22.19
C LEU A 162 -19.32 23.31 20.98
N LEU A 163 -20.12 23.55 19.94
CA LEU A 163 -19.73 24.36 18.78
C LEU A 163 -19.40 25.79 19.19
N ARG A 164 -20.23 26.42 20.02
CA ARG A 164 -20.02 27.79 20.53
C ARG A 164 -18.77 27.92 21.40
N MET A 165 -18.43 26.89 22.16
CA MET A 165 -17.21 26.83 22.97
C MET A 165 -15.96 26.47 22.16
N GLY A 166 -16.06 26.28 20.85
CA GLY A 166 -14.94 25.91 19.97
C GLY A 166 -14.50 24.44 20.11
N ARG A 167 -15.30 23.58 20.74
CA ARG A 167 -14.98 22.17 20.99
C ARG A 167 -15.55 21.27 19.89
N PHE A 168 -15.13 21.52 18.65
CA PHE A 168 -15.69 20.85 17.47
C PHE A 168 -15.54 19.33 17.46
N LYS A 169 -14.42 18.80 17.99
CA LYS A 169 -14.17 17.35 18.03
C LYS A 169 -15.12 16.64 19.00
N GLU A 170 -15.33 17.22 20.17
CA GLU A 170 -16.32 16.74 21.15
C GLU A 170 -17.73 16.82 20.55
N ALA A 171 -18.06 17.96 19.90
CA ALA A 171 -19.35 18.15 19.23
C ALA A 171 -19.63 17.07 18.19
N TYR A 172 -18.67 16.79 17.30
CA TYR A 172 -18.80 15.76 16.27
C TYR A 172 -18.94 14.36 16.86
N SER A 173 -18.17 14.03 17.90
CA SER A 173 -18.29 12.74 18.59
C SER A 173 -19.65 12.55 19.28
N TYR A 174 -20.20 13.62 19.86
CA TYR A 174 -21.52 13.62 20.49
C TYR A 174 -22.62 13.49 19.44
N ALA A 175 -22.52 14.25 18.35
CA ALA A 175 -23.46 14.23 17.23
C ALA A 175 -23.54 12.87 16.51
N ARG A 176 -22.46 12.08 16.54
CA ARG A 176 -22.45 10.71 16.00
C ARG A 176 -23.19 9.70 16.86
N THR A 177 -23.26 9.95 18.17
CA THR A 177 -23.78 8.98 19.16
C THR A 177 -25.21 9.28 19.57
N HIS A 178 -25.65 10.54 19.45
CA HIS A 178 -26.98 10.98 19.87
C HIS A 178 -27.85 11.38 18.67
N PRO A 179 -29.15 11.01 18.67
CA PRO A 179 -30.08 11.43 17.63
C PRO A 179 -30.42 12.92 17.80
N LEU A 180 -29.81 13.75 16.95
CA LEU A 180 -30.06 15.19 16.88
C LEU A 180 -31.31 15.49 16.03
N ARG A 181 -32.08 16.51 16.39
CA ARG A 181 -33.27 16.96 15.64
C ARG A 181 -32.99 18.14 14.74
N GLN A 182 -32.04 19.00 15.12
CA GLN A 182 -31.75 20.27 14.43
C GLN A 182 -30.45 20.23 13.63
N HIS A 183 -29.43 19.50 14.11
CA HIS A 183 -28.15 19.40 13.43
C HIS A 183 -27.94 18.01 12.84
N GLN A 184 -27.53 17.91 11.57
CA GLN A 184 -27.02 16.65 11.06
C GLN A 184 -25.57 16.48 11.48
N ALA A 185 -25.17 15.24 11.79
CA ALA A 185 -23.78 14.93 12.12
C ALA A 185 -22.79 15.36 11.01
N VAL A 186 -23.26 15.39 9.75
CA VAL A 186 -22.51 15.86 8.58
C VAL A 186 -22.19 17.36 8.69
N ASP A 187 -23.18 18.20 9.00
CA ASP A 187 -23.00 19.65 9.16
C ASP A 187 -22.00 19.99 10.28
N VAL A 188 -22.12 19.30 11.42
CA VAL A 188 -21.18 19.42 12.55
C VAL A 188 -19.76 19.00 12.12
N GLY A 189 -19.67 17.96 11.27
CA GLY A 189 -18.43 17.51 10.66
C GLY A 189 -17.82 18.57 9.72
N HIS A 190 -18.62 19.23 8.89
CA HIS A 190 -18.13 20.33 8.04
C HIS A 190 -17.58 21.49 8.87
N HIS A 191 -18.25 21.87 9.96
CA HIS A 191 -17.72 22.88 10.89
C HIS A 191 -16.40 22.47 11.54
N LEU A 192 -16.28 21.20 11.94
CA LEU A 192 -15.01 20.64 12.43
C LEU A 192 -13.90 20.75 11.38
N LEU A 193 -14.16 20.31 10.15
CA LEU A 193 -13.18 20.37 9.06
C LEU A 193 -12.76 21.81 8.74
N GLN A 194 -13.72 22.73 8.64
CA GLN A 194 -13.45 24.16 8.40
C GLN A 194 -12.60 24.78 9.51
N HIS A 195 -12.89 24.46 10.78
CA HIS A 195 -12.09 24.94 11.90
C HIS A 195 -10.65 24.39 11.86
N LEU A 196 -10.49 23.08 11.68
CA LEU A 196 -9.18 22.44 11.58
C LEU A 196 -8.37 22.97 10.38
N PHE A 197 -9.04 23.24 9.27
CA PHE A 197 -8.42 23.85 8.09
C PHE A 197 -7.98 25.29 8.35
N ALA A 198 -8.78 26.09 9.06
CA ALA A 198 -8.41 27.44 9.48
C ALA A 198 -7.23 27.46 10.45
N GLU A 199 -7.10 26.46 11.32
CA GLU A 199 -5.95 26.25 12.20
C GLU A 199 -4.70 25.69 11.48
N LYS A 200 -4.77 25.46 10.16
CA LYS A 200 -3.70 24.87 9.33
C LYS A 200 -3.27 23.45 9.73
N LYS A 201 -4.16 22.70 10.39
CA LYS A 201 -3.91 21.30 10.78
C LYS A 201 -4.32 20.34 9.67
N TYR A 202 -3.65 20.44 8.52
CA TYR A 202 -4.05 19.74 7.29
C TYR A 202 -4.07 18.20 7.43
N ASP A 203 -3.16 17.63 8.23
CA ASP A 203 -3.10 16.17 8.47
C ASP A 203 -4.34 15.64 9.20
N GLU A 204 -4.83 16.40 10.20
CA GLU A 204 -6.04 16.07 10.94
C GLU A 204 -7.29 16.22 10.07
N VAL A 205 -7.31 17.25 9.20
CA VAL A 205 -8.37 17.44 8.21
C VAL A 205 -8.41 16.26 7.24
N ALA A 206 -7.27 15.89 6.63
CA ALA A 206 -7.20 14.78 5.69
C ALA A 206 -7.70 13.47 6.32
N SER A 207 -7.29 13.18 7.55
CA SER A 207 -7.71 11.96 8.27
C SER A 207 -9.22 11.92 8.58
N SER A 208 -9.82 13.07 8.88
CA SER A 208 -11.25 13.17 9.19
C SER A 208 -12.14 13.37 7.95
N LEU A 209 -11.56 13.74 6.81
CA LEU A 209 -12.27 14.05 5.58
C LEU A 209 -13.11 12.87 5.06
N ALA A 210 -12.53 11.66 5.02
CA ALA A 210 -13.24 10.46 4.58
C ALA A 210 -14.45 10.11 5.46
N GLU A 211 -14.37 10.38 6.78
CA GLU A 211 -15.46 10.08 7.71
C GLU A 211 -16.63 11.06 7.57
N VAL A 212 -16.34 12.32 7.28
CA VAL A 212 -17.33 13.40 7.18
C VAL A 212 -17.99 13.43 5.81
N VAL A 213 -17.20 13.50 4.73
CA VAL A 213 -17.69 13.72 3.35
C VAL A 213 -18.31 12.45 2.77
N LYS A 214 -17.77 11.27 3.14
CA LYS A 214 -18.24 9.96 2.66
C LYS A 214 -18.34 9.92 1.13
N GLY A 215 -19.55 9.83 0.59
CA GLY A 215 -19.84 9.67 -0.85
C GLY A 215 -20.24 10.95 -1.57
N ASP A 216 -20.11 12.13 -0.96
CA ASP A 216 -20.41 13.40 -1.64
C ASP A 216 -19.21 13.86 -2.49
N TYR A 217 -19.24 13.55 -3.78
CA TYR A 217 -18.15 13.85 -4.71
C TYR A 217 -17.95 15.35 -4.96
N LEU A 218 -19.02 16.16 -4.92
CA LEU A 218 -18.91 17.61 -5.10
C LEU A 218 -18.17 18.26 -3.93
N GLU A 219 -18.41 17.76 -2.72
CA GLU A 219 -17.65 18.17 -1.54
C GLU A 219 -16.19 17.73 -1.63
N TRP A 220 -15.91 16.51 -2.10
CA TRP A 220 -14.53 16.08 -2.36
C TRP A 220 -13.79 17.03 -3.32
N GLU A 221 -14.41 17.41 -4.43
CA GLU A 221 -13.84 18.33 -5.41
C GLU A 221 -13.50 19.71 -4.79
N ARG A 222 -14.40 20.24 -3.95
CA ARG A 222 -14.16 21.49 -3.21
C ARG A 222 -12.97 21.37 -2.27
N TRP A 223 -12.87 20.27 -1.53
CA TRP A 223 -11.76 20.03 -0.62
C TRP A 223 -10.43 19.85 -1.35
N ILE A 224 -10.41 19.15 -2.49
CA ILE A 224 -9.21 19.03 -3.31
C ILE A 224 -8.71 20.40 -3.75
N CYS A 225 -9.60 21.26 -4.26
CA CYS A 225 -9.27 22.64 -4.62
C CYS A 225 -8.74 23.45 -3.43
N GLN A 226 -9.37 23.34 -2.25
CA GLN A 226 -8.93 24.07 -1.06
C GLN A 226 -7.54 23.62 -0.60
N PHE A 227 -7.29 22.31 -0.55
CA PHE A 227 -5.97 21.78 -0.22
C PHE A 227 -4.92 22.18 -1.26
N ASP A 228 -5.25 22.16 -2.54
CA ASP A 228 -4.31 22.55 -3.60
C ASP A 228 -3.96 24.04 -3.57
N GLN A 229 -4.92 24.91 -3.24
CA GLN A 229 -4.66 26.35 -3.03
C GLN A 229 -3.68 26.61 -1.88
N GLN A 230 -3.65 25.74 -0.86
CA GLN A 230 -2.64 25.80 0.20
C GLN A 230 -1.35 25.06 -0.16
N GLY A 231 -1.30 24.45 -1.34
CA GLY A 231 -0.19 23.63 -1.81
C GLY A 231 -0.06 22.31 -1.06
N MET A 232 -1.11 21.79 -0.42
CA MET A 232 -1.08 20.61 0.46
C MET A 232 -1.92 19.43 -0.08
N SER A 233 -2.28 19.44 -1.36
CA SER A 233 -3.08 18.39 -2.00
C SER A 233 -2.42 17.01 -2.01
N ASP A 234 -1.10 16.93 -1.79
CA ASP A 234 -0.33 15.70 -1.62
C ASP A 234 -0.77 14.84 -0.41
N LEU A 235 -1.30 15.47 0.64
CA LEU A 235 -1.79 14.76 1.83
C LEU A 235 -3.07 13.94 1.55
N LEU A 236 -3.80 14.27 0.48
CA LEU A 236 -5.06 13.62 0.15
C LEU A 236 -4.86 12.27 -0.56
N VAL A 237 -3.64 11.94 -1.00
CA VAL A 237 -3.35 10.71 -1.76
C VAL A 237 -3.90 9.47 -1.05
N ASP A 238 -3.77 9.39 0.27
CA ASP A 238 -4.17 8.21 1.04
C ASP A 238 -5.68 8.11 1.31
N VAL A 239 -6.38 9.24 1.24
CA VAL A 239 -7.78 9.38 1.70
C VAL A 239 -8.76 9.42 0.52
N LEU A 240 -8.31 9.82 -0.67
CA LEU A 240 -9.18 9.97 -1.84
C LEU A 240 -9.89 8.66 -2.24
N PRO A 241 -11.20 8.73 -2.56
CA PRO A 241 -12.00 7.55 -2.86
C PRO A 241 -11.65 6.99 -4.24
N ILE A 242 -11.13 5.76 -4.29
CA ILE A 242 -10.91 5.03 -5.55
C ILE A 242 -12.18 4.24 -5.89
N GLN A 243 -13.18 4.86 -6.50
CA GLN A 243 -14.29 4.10 -7.09
C GLN A 243 -14.01 3.78 -8.55
N GLY A 244 -13.41 2.61 -8.78
CA GLY A 244 -13.41 1.91 -10.06
C GLY A 244 -14.52 0.85 -10.04
N GLY A 245 -15.71 1.18 -10.53
CA GLY A 245 -16.84 0.26 -10.54
C GLY A 245 -17.79 0.56 -11.69
N ASN A 246 -17.90 -0.39 -12.63
CA ASN A 246 -18.76 -0.34 -13.80
C ASN A 246 -20.22 0.00 -13.43
N SER A 247 -20.61 1.26 -13.62
CA SER A 247 -22.01 1.64 -13.74
C SER A 247 -22.12 2.77 -14.74
N ARG A 248 -21.81 2.47 -16.01
CA ARG A 248 -22.65 2.98 -17.10
C ARG A 248 -24.02 2.30 -16.94
N GLU A 249 -24.81 2.73 -15.97
CA GLU A 249 -26.25 2.59 -16.11
C GLU A 249 -26.64 3.55 -17.23
N ILE A 250 -26.80 3.01 -18.42
CA ILE A 250 -27.59 3.62 -19.48
C ILE A 250 -29.02 3.70 -18.91
N LYS A 251 -29.35 4.80 -18.23
CA LYS A 251 -30.72 5.31 -18.13
C LYS A 251 -30.84 6.27 -19.30
N GLY A 252 -31.49 5.93 -20.41
CA GLY A 252 -32.84 5.40 -20.44
C GLY A 252 -33.79 6.53 -20.06
N ASP A 253 -33.88 7.51 -20.96
CA ASP A 253 -34.93 8.50 -21.14
C ASP A 253 -35.73 8.86 -19.87
N THR A 254 -35.26 9.86 -19.12
CA THR A 254 -36.14 10.63 -18.26
C THR A 254 -35.74 12.10 -18.35
N GLU A 255 -36.51 12.83 -19.15
CA GLU A 255 -36.49 14.28 -19.24
C GLU A 255 -36.96 14.85 -17.88
N ASP A 256 -36.03 15.02 -16.93
CA ASP A 256 -36.13 16.01 -15.84
C ASP A 256 -34.76 16.12 -15.14
N GLY A 257 -34.14 17.29 -15.30
CA GLY A 257 -32.70 17.51 -15.15
C GLY A 257 -32.20 17.64 -13.71
N GLN A 258 -31.33 16.71 -13.33
CA GLN A 258 -30.25 16.90 -12.35
C GLN A 258 -29.23 15.76 -12.56
N GLU A 259 -28.15 16.03 -13.30
CA GLU A 259 -27.01 15.12 -13.43
C GLU A 259 -26.41 14.87 -12.04
N LYS A 260 -26.71 13.72 -11.43
CA LYS A 260 -26.01 13.28 -10.22
C LYS A 260 -24.55 13.01 -10.60
N VAL A 261 -23.64 13.81 -10.06
CA VAL A 261 -22.20 13.58 -10.14
C VAL A 261 -21.92 12.20 -9.52
N THR A 262 -21.50 11.25 -10.36
CA THR A 262 -21.26 9.85 -9.95
C THR A 262 -19.81 9.56 -9.60
N ARG A 263 -18.90 10.49 -9.91
CA ARG A 263 -17.46 10.37 -9.64
C ARG A 263 -16.83 11.76 -9.54
N ILE A 264 -15.73 11.85 -8.82
CA ILE A 264 -14.82 13.01 -8.84
C ILE A 264 -14.28 13.17 -10.26
N GLY A 265 -14.25 14.40 -10.78
CA GLY A 265 -13.66 14.73 -12.08
C GLY A 265 -12.20 14.29 -12.21
N GLU A 266 -11.79 13.93 -13.43
CA GLU A 266 -10.44 13.42 -13.72
C GLU A 266 -9.37 14.50 -13.43
N GLU A 267 -9.72 15.77 -13.67
CA GLU A 267 -8.92 16.97 -13.44
C GLU A 267 -8.49 17.14 -11.98
N TYR A 268 -9.29 16.67 -11.01
CA TYR A 268 -8.96 16.79 -9.60
C TYR A 268 -7.89 15.78 -9.17
N TYR A 269 -7.91 14.58 -9.75
CA TYR A 269 -6.83 13.62 -9.56
C TYR A 269 -5.54 14.12 -10.22
N GLU A 270 -5.65 14.75 -11.39
CA GLU A 270 -4.52 15.38 -12.08
C GLU A 270 -3.86 16.45 -11.21
N LEU A 271 -4.64 17.35 -10.59
CA LEU A 271 -4.13 18.37 -9.67
C LEU A 271 -3.32 17.76 -8.51
N VAL A 272 -3.86 16.73 -7.86
CA VAL A 272 -3.19 16.03 -6.76
C VAL A 272 -1.90 15.37 -7.25
N LEU A 273 -1.91 14.73 -8.42
CA LEU A 273 -0.74 14.11 -9.01
C LEU A 273 0.34 15.13 -9.38
N LEU A 274 -0.04 16.28 -9.95
CA LEU A 274 0.89 17.37 -10.27
C LEU A 274 1.54 17.93 -8.99
N ARG A 275 0.78 18.08 -7.90
CA ARG A 275 1.35 18.49 -6.61
C ARG A 275 2.32 17.46 -6.05
N CYS A 276 1.95 16.19 -6.12
CA CYS A 276 2.82 15.09 -5.69
C CYS A 276 4.12 15.11 -6.49
N LEU A 277 4.04 15.36 -7.80
CA LEU A 277 5.20 15.53 -8.65
C LEU A 277 6.08 16.64 -8.07
N GLU A 278 5.61 17.88 -7.95
CA GLU A 278 6.42 18.99 -7.42
C GLU A 278 7.14 18.68 -6.09
N LYS A 279 6.45 18.11 -5.11
CA LYS A 279 7.00 17.89 -3.76
C LYS A 279 7.81 16.62 -3.56
N ASN A 280 7.32 15.48 -4.04
CA ASN A 280 7.88 14.17 -3.71
C ASN A 280 7.62 13.12 -4.82
N VAL A 281 8.67 12.81 -5.58
CA VAL A 281 8.64 11.84 -6.68
C VAL A 281 8.17 10.44 -6.24
N LEU A 282 8.56 9.99 -5.04
CA LEU A 282 8.19 8.67 -4.54
C LEU A 282 6.69 8.60 -4.20
N LEU A 283 6.16 9.69 -3.63
CA LEU A 283 4.73 9.81 -3.39
C LEU A 283 3.95 9.85 -4.71
N PHE A 284 4.45 10.62 -5.70
CA PHE A 284 3.89 10.66 -7.04
C PHE A 284 3.82 9.25 -7.65
N GLN A 285 4.89 8.47 -7.55
CA GLN A 285 4.92 7.10 -8.03
C GLN A 285 3.84 6.22 -7.40
N ARG A 286 3.69 6.28 -6.07
CA ARG A 286 2.64 5.54 -5.36
C ARG A 286 1.24 6.03 -5.78
N ALA A 287 1.05 7.34 -5.92
CA ALA A 287 -0.22 7.96 -6.28
C ALA A 287 -0.67 7.57 -7.70
N VAL A 288 0.22 7.62 -8.69
CA VAL A 288 -0.07 7.21 -10.09
C VAL A 288 -0.56 5.76 -10.15
N ARG A 289 0.08 4.86 -9.39
CA ARG A 289 -0.36 3.45 -9.33
C ARG A 289 -1.71 3.28 -8.65
N LYS A 290 -1.95 4.04 -7.57
CA LYS A 290 -3.21 4.01 -6.81
C LYS A 290 -4.39 4.52 -7.63
N PHE A 291 -4.19 5.59 -8.41
CA PHE A 291 -5.25 6.27 -9.17
C PHE A 291 -5.37 5.80 -10.62
N LYS A 292 -4.85 4.61 -10.96
CA LYS A 292 -4.92 4.07 -12.33
C LYS A 292 -6.38 4.04 -12.83
N GLY A 293 -6.65 4.77 -13.92
CA GLY A 293 -7.98 4.88 -14.52
C GLY A 293 -8.85 6.04 -14.00
N MET A 294 -8.34 6.86 -13.08
CA MET A 294 -9.07 7.99 -12.49
C MET A 294 -8.64 9.37 -13.03
N PHE A 295 -7.65 9.43 -13.89
CA PHE A 295 -7.08 10.66 -14.44
C PHE A 295 -6.76 10.49 -15.94
N ARG A 296 -6.61 11.59 -16.68
CA ARG A 296 -6.17 11.52 -18.07
C ARG A 296 -4.66 11.37 -18.13
N PRO A 297 -4.12 10.28 -18.70
CA PRO A 297 -2.69 10.02 -18.67
C PRO A 297 -1.88 11.08 -19.43
N ASP A 298 -2.45 11.68 -20.48
CA ASP A 298 -1.75 12.66 -21.32
C ASP A 298 -1.29 13.89 -20.52
N VAL A 299 -2.15 14.45 -19.66
CA VAL A 299 -1.86 15.67 -18.89
C VAL A 299 -0.71 15.44 -17.92
N VAL A 300 -0.80 14.35 -17.16
CA VAL A 300 0.22 13.97 -16.17
C VAL A 300 1.51 13.54 -16.86
N SER A 301 1.42 12.90 -18.03
CA SER A 301 2.60 12.50 -18.81
C SER A 301 3.42 13.70 -19.28
N HIS A 302 2.76 14.79 -19.69
CA HIS A 302 3.46 16.00 -20.14
C HIS A 302 4.22 16.67 -18.99
N ALA A 303 3.61 16.77 -17.80
CA ALA A 303 4.29 17.30 -16.63
C ALA A 303 5.46 16.41 -16.17
N ALA A 304 5.28 15.08 -16.21
CA ALA A 304 6.35 14.14 -15.92
C ALA A 304 7.50 14.23 -16.93
N GLU A 305 7.19 14.43 -18.23
CA GLU A 305 8.18 14.62 -19.30
C GLU A 305 9.05 15.85 -19.07
N LEU A 306 8.44 17.00 -18.79
CA LEU A 306 9.17 18.24 -18.51
C LEU A 306 10.15 18.05 -17.35
N ARG A 307 9.68 17.49 -16.24
CA ARG A 307 10.53 17.26 -15.07
C ARG A 307 11.62 16.22 -15.32
N TYR A 308 11.32 15.17 -16.09
CA TYR A 308 12.28 14.14 -16.44
C TYR A 308 13.43 14.73 -17.28
N ASN A 309 13.09 15.55 -18.27
CA ASN A 309 14.07 16.20 -19.14
C ASN A 309 14.88 17.29 -18.41
N ASP A 310 14.28 18.05 -17.49
CA ASP A 310 14.99 19.04 -16.67
C ASP A 310 16.07 18.38 -15.80
N GLY A 311 15.80 17.18 -15.29
CA GLY A 311 16.75 16.38 -14.51
C GLY A 311 17.95 15.87 -15.31
N ASP A 312 17.79 15.67 -16.62
CA ASP A 312 18.88 15.30 -17.55
C ASP A 312 19.73 16.53 -17.95
N MET A 313 19.15 17.73 -17.93
CA MET A 313 19.85 18.98 -18.28
C MET A 313 20.65 19.57 -17.11
N GLN A 314 20.25 19.33 -15.86
CA GLN A 314 21.02 19.72 -14.68
C GLN A 314 22.12 18.69 -14.36
N GLY A 315 23.07 18.56 -15.28
CA GLY A 315 24.38 18.04 -14.96
C GLY A 315 25.09 19.00 -14.00
N ASN A 316 25.57 18.50 -12.87
CA ASN A 316 26.37 19.19 -11.84
C ASN A 316 25.63 20.07 -10.80
N GLU A 317 25.97 19.79 -9.53
CA GLU A 317 25.91 20.64 -8.32
C GLU A 317 24.74 20.53 -7.32
N GLY A 318 23.79 19.60 -7.49
CA GLY A 318 22.77 19.33 -6.45
C GLY A 318 22.04 18.01 -6.56
N GLY A 319 22.72 16.98 -7.09
CA GLY A 319 22.15 15.76 -7.66
C GLY A 319 20.88 15.24 -6.99
N VAL A 320 19.76 15.30 -7.73
CA VAL A 320 18.56 14.51 -7.44
C VAL A 320 19.00 13.06 -7.19
N PRO A 321 18.66 12.44 -6.04
CA PRO A 321 19.06 11.08 -5.74
C PRO A 321 18.74 10.12 -6.89
N ASP A 322 19.65 9.20 -7.20
CA ASP A 322 19.46 8.25 -8.31
C ASP A 322 18.15 7.46 -8.17
N GLU A 323 17.72 7.19 -6.93
CA GLU A 323 16.42 6.59 -6.62
C GLU A 323 15.23 7.42 -7.11
N GLN A 324 15.28 8.75 -6.96
CA GLN A 324 14.22 9.64 -7.43
C GLN A 324 14.23 9.76 -8.95
N LYS A 325 15.41 9.79 -9.59
CA LYS A 325 15.50 9.77 -11.06
C LYS A 325 14.92 8.48 -11.63
N LYS A 326 15.27 7.35 -11.04
CA LYS A 326 14.70 6.04 -11.39
C LYS A 326 13.19 6.02 -11.22
N ALA A 327 12.70 6.44 -10.05
CA ALA A 327 11.26 6.47 -9.77
C ALA A 327 10.51 7.39 -10.75
N LEU A 328 11.06 8.56 -11.09
CA LEU A 328 10.49 9.46 -12.07
C LEU A 328 10.43 8.82 -13.46
N GLY A 329 11.52 8.22 -13.92
CA GLY A 329 11.58 7.53 -15.21
C GLY A 329 10.60 6.35 -15.31
N ASP A 330 10.55 5.51 -14.27
CA ASP A 330 9.59 4.39 -14.18
C ASP A 330 8.15 4.89 -14.24
N THR A 331 7.83 5.97 -13.50
CA THR A 331 6.48 6.54 -13.51
C THR A 331 6.11 7.19 -14.84
N TYR A 332 7.05 7.89 -15.47
CA TYR A 332 6.81 8.51 -16.77
C TYR A 332 6.57 7.43 -17.84
N GLY A 333 7.39 6.38 -17.86
CA GLY A 333 7.17 5.23 -18.73
C GLY A 333 5.84 4.53 -18.48
N LEU A 334 5.42 4.38 -17.22
CA LEU A 334 4.11 3.85 -16.86
C LEU A 334 2.96 4.75 -17.37
N LEU A 335 3.09 6.07 -17.27
CA LEU A 335 2.09 7.03 -17.77
C LEU A 335 1.97 6.94 -19.30
N LEU A 336 3.09 6.86 -20.02
CA LEU A 336 3.10 6.65 -21.47
C LEU A 336 2.44 5.32 -21.85
N LYS A 337 2.71 4.25 -21.08
CA LYS A 337 2.04 2.95 -21.23
C LYS A 337 0.52 3.06 -21.04
N LEU A 338 0.05 3.82 -20.04
CA LEU A 338 -1.39 4.05 -19.82
C LEU A 338 -2.03 4.88 -20.94
N GLY A 339 -1.29 5.84 -21.53
CA GLY A 339 -1.73 6.62 -22.69
C GLY A 339 -1.67 5.87 -24.02
N GLY A 340 -1.26 4.60 -24.04
CA GLY A 340 -1.12 3.81 -25.27
C GLY A 340 0.12 4.17 -26.12
N GLN A 341 1.02 5.02 -25.62
CA GLN A 341 2.23 5.44 -26.31
C GLN A 341 3.39 4.47 -26.03
N TYR A 342 3.24 3.21 -26.43
CA TYR A 342 4.17 2.13 -26.08
C TYR A 342 5.60 2.33 -26.59
N ASP A 343 5.74 2.96 -27.76
CA ASP A 343 7.04 3.21 -28.39
C ASP A 343 7.87 4.20 -27.59
N ARG A 344 7.27 5.33 -27.20
CA ARG A 344 7.91 6.31 -26.32
C ARG A 344 8.15 5.72 -24.93
N ALA A 345 7.19 4.95 -24.41
CA ALA A 345 7.35 4.27 -23.12
C ALA A 345 8.59 3.37 -23.12
N PHE A 346 8.79 2.59 -24.19
CA PHE A 346 9.96 1.73 -24.35
C PHE A 346 11.27 2.54 -24.37
N GLU A 347 11.34 3.61 -25.15
CA GLU A 347 12.54 4.45 -25.24
C GLU A 347 12.92 5.12 -23.92
N VAL A 348 11.92 5.61 -23.18
CA VAL A 348 12.13 6.23 -21.86
C VAL A 348 12.60 5.19 -20.86
N LEU A 349 11.88 4.07 -20.74
CA LEU A 349 12.19 3.02 -19.76
C LEU A 349 13.54 2.35 -20.04
N LEU A 350 14.01 2.32 -21.29
CA LEU A 350 15.35 1.83 -21.66
C LEU A 350 16.50 2.72 -21.14
N ARG A 351 16.22 4.00 -20.85
CA ARG A 351 17.20 4.92 -20.24
C ARG A 351 17.29 4.75 -18.73
N VAL A 352 16.27 4.15 -18.11
CA VAL A 352 16.18 3.96 -16.66
C VAL A 352 16.92 2.68 -16.25
N ASP A 353 17.82 2.79 -15.28
CA ASP A 353 18.55 1.64 -14.76
C ASP A 353 17.65 0.72 -13.92
N GLN A 354 17.73 -0.60 -14.21
CA GLN A 354 16.98 -1.64 -13.50
C GLN A 354 15.45 -1.39 -13.41
N SER A 355 14.84 -0.89 -14.49
CA SER A 355 13.39 -0.71 -14.56
C SER A 355 12.64 -2.04 -14.72
N ASP A 356 11.79 -2.39 -13.75
CA ASP A 356 10.88 -3.54 -13.87
C ASP A 356 9.68 -3.25 -14.81
N GLU A 357 9.32 -1.98 -14.94
CA GLU A 357 8.22 -1.53 -15.81
C GLU A 357 8.55 -1.77 -17.30
N LEU A 358 9.83 -1.67 -17.69
CA LEU A 358 10.28 -1.99 -19.05
C LEU A 358 9.94 -3.43 -19.44
N PHE A 359 10.31 -4.39 -18.59
CA PHE A 359 10.06 -5.81 -18.87
C PHE A 359 8.57 -6.16 -18.79
N SER A 360 7.83 -5.47 -17.92
CA SER A 360 6.37 -5.60 -17.85
C SER A 360 5.70 -5.07 -19.12
N LEU A 361 6.16 -3.93 -19.65
CA LEU A 361 5.70 -3.37 -20.94
C LEU A 361 5.97 -4.34 -22.10
N ILE A 362 7.19 -4.89 -22.18
CA ILE A 362 7.55 -5.83 -23.26
C ILE A 362 6.65 -7.07 -23.25
N ARG A 363 6.39 -7.64 -22.06
CA ARG A 363 5.54 -8.83 -21.90
C ARG A 363 4.08 -8.55 -22.25
N GLU A 364 3.51 -7.47 -21.72
CA GLU A 364 2.09 -7.14 -21.90
C GLU A 364 1.76 -6.71 -23.33
N GLN A 365 2.59 -5.84 -23.93
CA GLN A 365 2.37 -5.28 -25.26
C GLN A 365 3.07 -6.08 -26.37
N LYS A 366 3.71 -7.21 -26.00
CA LYS A 366 4.36 -8.13 -26.93
C LYS A 366 5.41 -7.45 -27.84
N LEU A 367 6.18 -6.50 -27.30
CA LEU A 367 7.17 -5.68 -28.04
C LEU A 367 8.49 -6.44 -28.29
N PHE A 368 8.42 -7.71 -28.67
CA PHE A 368 9.58 -8.60 -28.75
C PHE A 368 10.53 -8.27 -29.91
N SER A 369 10.02 -7.75 -31.03
CA SER A 369 10.84 -7.30 -32.16
C SER A 369 11.75 -6.13 -31.77
N LYS A 370 11.19 -5.11 -31.11
CA LYS A 370 11.94 -3.97 -30.58
C LYS A 370 12.91 -4.38 -29.48
N ALA A 371 12.50 -5.31 -28.60
CA ALA A 371 13.37 -5.87 -27.59
C ALA A 371 14.59 -6.58 -28.21
N LEU A 372 14.38 -7.35 -29.30
CA LEU A 372 15.47 -8.02 -30.04
C LEU A 372 16.48 -6.99 -30.58
N GLU A 373 16.00 -5.91 -31.18
CA GLU A 373 16.86 -4.84 -31.72
C GLU A 373 17.66 -4.14 -30.60
N ALA A 374 17.01 -3.89 -29.46
CA ALA A 374 17.58 -3.21 -28.30
C ALA A 374 18.31 -4.13 -27.31
N LEU A 375 18.49 -5.43 -27.61
CA LEU A 375 19.12 -6.39 -26.68
C LEU A 375 20.42 -5.89 -26.02
N PRO A 376 21.38 -5.30 -26.75
CA PRO A 376 22.61 -4.80 -26.12
C PRO A 376 22.36 -3.77 -25.02
N ALA A 377 21.37 -2.90 -25.23
CA ALA A 377 20.98 -1.90 -24.25
C ALA A 377 20.21 -2.54 -23.08
N LEU A 378 19.34 -3.51 -23.34
CA LEU A 378 18.63 -4.26 -22.29
C LEU A 378 19.61 -4.96 -21.34
N PHE A 379 20.60 -5.68 -21.89
CA PHE A 379 21.65 -6.32 -21.10
C PHE A 379 22.46 -5.32 -20.28
N ALA A 380 22.80 -4.16 -20.87
CA ALA A 380 23.54 -3.11 -20.16
C ALA A 380 22.77 -2.54 -18.97
N ARG A 381 21.43 -2.53 -19.00
CA ARG A 381 20.57 -2.01 -17.93
C ARG A 381 20.21 -3.06 -16.88
N ASN A 382 19.91 -4.27 -17.31
CA ASN A 382 19.54 -5.37 -16.41
C ASN A 382 19.81 -6.74 -17.07
N GLU A 383 20.98 -7.30 -16.80
CA GLU A 383 21.42 -8.60 -17.33
C GLU A 383 20.46 -9.73 -16.91
N ASP A 384 20.13 -9.82 -15.61
CA ASP A 384 19.32 -10.91 -15.05
C ASP A 384 17.90 -10.93 -15.64
N ARG A 385 17.20 -9.79 -15.65
CA ARG A 385 15.83 -9.70 -16.22
C ARG A 385 15.81 -9.92 -17.73
N THR A 386 16.86 -9.50 -18.43
CA THR A 386 16.97 -9.74 -19.86
C THR A 386 17.14 -11.24 -20.14
N ILE A 387 17.98 -11.93 -19.37
CA ILE A 387 18.13 -13.39 -19.45
C ILE A 387 16.81 -14.08 -19.12
N GLU A 388 16.12 -13.69 -18.05
CA GLU A 388 14.80 -14.23 -17.69
C GLU A 388 13.81 -14.11 -18.85
N LEU A 389 13.67 -12.92 -19.44
CA LEU A 389 12.79 -12.67 -20.57
C LEU A 389 13.13 -13.55 -21.77
N LEU A 390 14.41 -13.68 -22.11
CA LEU A 390 14.86 -14.52 -23.23
C LEU A 390 14.58 -16.00 -22.97
N LEU A 391 14.75 -16.45 -21.73
CA LEU A 391 14.56 -17.84 -21.32
C LEU A 391 13.07 -18.24 -21.20
N GLU A 392 12.18 -17.30 -20.86
CA GLU A 392 10.72 -17.49 -20.82
C GLU A 392 10.16 -17.97 -22.17
N HIS A 393 10.71 -17.48 -23.28
CA HIS A 393 10.21 -17.76 -24.62
C HIS A 393 10.77 -19.02 -25.29
N ILE A 394 11.60 -19.80 -24.57
CA ILE A 394 12.24 -21.00 -25.13
C ILE A 394 11.29 -22.20 -25.16
N TYR A 395 10.33 -22.26 -24.24
CA TYR A 395 9.51 -23.45 -24.00
C TYR A 395 8.01 -23.19 -24.23
N VAL A 396 7.61 -23.09 -25.50
CA VAL A 396 6.21 -23.40 -25.86
C VAL A 396 6.14 -24.37 -27.03
N ARG A 397 6.79 -25.53 -26.86
CA ARG A 397 6.69 -26.67 -27.77
C ARG A 397 5.92 -27.86 -27.19
N SER A 398 5.32 -27.73 -26.00
CA SER A 398 4.60 -28.82 -25.32
C SER A 398 3.40 -28.32 -24.51
N ALA A 399 2.43 -27.72 -25.18
CA ALA A 399 1.08 -27.60 -24.65
C ALA A 399 0.10 -27.82 -25.81
N VAL A 400 -0.61 -28.94 -25.75
CA VAL A 400 -1.76 -29.28 -26.60
C VAL A 400 -2.85 -28.27 -26.28
N VAL A 401 -3.02 -27.23 -27.09
CA VAL A 401 -4.13 -26.27 -26.94
C VAL A 401 -4.56 -25.80 -28.34
N ASP A 402 -5.86 -25.59 -28.47
CA ASP A 402 -6.70 -25.57 -29.67
C ASP A 402 -6.21 -24.71 -30.86
N GLN A 403 -6.58 -25.16 -32.06
CA GLN A 403 -6.04 -24.76 -33.37
C GLN A 403 -6.18 -23.27 -33.76
N GLU A 404 -6.90 -22.46 -32.98
CA GLU A 404 -7.19 -21.05 -33.31
C GLU A 404 -6.26 -20.07 -32.58
N GLU A 405 -5.93 -20.31 -31.29
CA GLU A 405 -4.93 -19.50 -30.54
C GLU A 405 -3.50 -19.75 -31.03
N ALA A 406 -3.29 -20.87 -31.73
CA ALA A 406 -2.00 -21.26 -32.28
C ALA A 406 -1.48 -20.23 -33.31
N THR A 407 -2.34 -19.59 -34.10
CA THR A 407 -1.87 -18.76 -35.23
C THR A 407 -1.21 -17.45 -34.78
N GLU A 408 -1.83 -16.72 -33.85
CA GLU A 408 -1.23 -15.50 -33.29
C GLU A 408 -0.07 -15.81 -32.35
N ALA A 409 -0.21 -16.84 -31.51
CA ALA A 409 0.87 -17.24 -30.62
C ALA A 409 2.11 -17.71 -31.40
N LEU A 410 1.95 -18.39 -32.54
CA LEU A 410 3.07 -18.81 -33.41
C LEU A 410 3.74 -17.62 -34.10
N LEU A 411 2.98 -16.61 -34.56
CA LEU A 411 3.53 -15.41 -35.19
C LEU A 411 4.32 -14.56 -34.18
N LEU A 412 3.79 -14.41 -32.97
CA LEU A 412 4.42 -13.67 -31.88
C LEU A 412 5.66 -14.35 -31.30
N ARG A 413 5.68 -15.69 -31.28
CA ARG A 413 6.79 -16.52 -30.79
C ARG A 413 7.99 -16.58 -31.73
N SER A 414 7.91 -15.96 -32.91
CA SER A 414 8.94 -16.07 -33.96
C SER A 414 10.19 -15.20 -33.74
N PHE A 415 10.11 -14.14 -32.94
CA PHE A 415 11.17 -13.14 -32.90
C PHE A 415 12.32 -13.46 -31.93
N LEU A 416 12.01 -13.97 -30.73
CA LEU A 416 13.02 -14.30 -29.70
C LEU A 416 13.45 -15.77 -29.75
N THR A 417 13.65 -16.30 -30.94
CA THR A 417 14.23 -17.64 -31.05
C THR A 417 15.69 -17.61 -30.57
N PRO A 418 16.18 -18.69 -29.94
CA PRO A 418 17.58 -18.76 -29.51
C PRO A 418 18.57 -18.45 -30.65
N ALA A 419 18.25 -18.86 -31.89
CA ALA A 419 19.04 -18.53 -33.07
C ALA A 419 19.04 -17.01 -33.39
N ALA A 420 17.91 -16.32 -33.29
CA ALA A 420 17.82 -14.88 -33.51
C ALA A 420 18.61 -14.09 -32.45
N VAL A 421 18.54 -14.53 -31.19
CA VAL A 421 19.32 -13.95 -30.08
C VAL A 421 20.82 -14.09 -30.34
N VAL A 422 21.28 -15.29 -30.74
CA VAL A 422 22.69 -15.54 -31.08
C VAL A 422 23.14 -14.64 -32.23
N GLN A 423 22.38 -14.58 -33.33
CA GLN A 423 22.71 -13.73 -34.49
C GLN A 423 22.80 -12.24 -34.14
N ARG A 424 22.00 -11.78 -33.18
CA ARG A 424 21.99 -10.39 -32.75
C ARG A 424 23.16 -10.06 -31.82
N LEU A 425 23.44 -10.92 -30.85
CA LEU A 425 24.48 -10.69 -29.84
C LEU A 425 25.91 -10.99 -30.34
N GLU A 426 26.06 -11.87 -31.34
CA GLU A 426 27.36 -12.22 -31.93
C GLU A 426 28.14 -10.98 -32.41
N ARG A 427 27.42 -9.98 -32.94
CA ARG A 427 28.02 -8.77 -33.53
C ARG A 427 28.30 -7.65 -32.55
N THR A 428 27.62 -7.63 -31.41
CA THR A 428 27.61 -6.46 -30.52
C THR A 428 28.48 -6.71 -29.29
N GLN A 429 28.14 -7.73 -28.48
CA GLN A 429 28.73 -7.94 -27.16
C GLN A 429 28.80 -9.44 -26.81
N ARG A 430 29.98 -10.04 -27.04
CA ARG A 430 30.23 -11.47 -26.78
C ARG A 430 30.06 -11.91 -25.32
N ARG A 431 30.32 -11.01 -24.37
CA ARG A 431 30.11 -11.28 -22.94
C ARG A 431 28.66 -11.62 -22.61
N TYR A 432 27.70 -10.85 -23.13
CA TYR A 432 26.27 -11.09 -22.88
C TYR A 432 25.78 -12.34 -23.59
N LEU A 433 26.32 -12.62 -24.77
CA LEU A 433 26.07 -13.89 -25.44
C LEU A 433 26.51 -15.08 -24.56
N TRP A 434 27.71 -15.01 -23.98
CA TRP A 434 28.21 -16.05 -23.08
C TRP A 434 27.31 -16.24 -21.85
N ALA A 435 26.91 -15.16 -21.19
CA ALA A 435 26.01 -15.21 -20.05
C ALA A 435 24.66 -15.87 -20.40
N TYR A 436 24.06 -15.48 -21.53
CA TYR A 436 22.83 -16.10 -22.04
C TYR A 436 23.00 -17.59 -22.30
N LEU A 437 24.10 -18.00 -22.96
CA LEU A 437 24.35 -19.42 -23.27
C LEU A 437 24.54 -20.26 -22.01
N LYS A 438 25.22 -19.74 -20.99
CA LYS A 438 25.40 -20.43 -19.70
C LYS A 438 24.08 -20.60 -18.95
N ALA A 439 23.25 -19.56 -18.97
CA ALA A 439 21.90 -19.63 -18.40
C ALA A 439 21.01 -20.62 -19.19
N LEU A 440 21.14 -20.64 -20.52
CA LEU A 440 20.44 -21.58 -21.39
C LEU A 440 20.85 -23.03 -21.11
N GLN A 441 22.14 -23.31 -20.95
CA GLN A 441 22.64 -24.65 -20.62
C GLN A 441 22.01 -25.21 -19.33
N THR A 442 21.78 -24.33 -18.35
CA THR A 442 21.18 -24.70 -17.07
C THR A 442 19.68 -24.97 -17.22
N ARG A 443 18.98 -24.21 -18.06
CA ARG A 443 17.52 -24.30 -18.23
C ARG A 443 17.08 -25.36 -19.23
N ASP A 444 17.72 -25.45 -20.39
CA ASP A 444 17.40 -26.38 -21.45
C ASP A 444 18.66 -26.88 -22.17
N LYS A 445 19.11 -28.07 -21.74
CA LYS A 445 20.29 -28.74 -22.32
C LYS A 445 20.09 -29.12 -23.79
N ALA A 446 18.87 -29.39 -24.24
CA ALA A 446 18.61 -29.85 -25.61
C ALA A 446 18.71 -28.70 -26.61
N VAL A 447 18.13 -27.54 -26.27
CA VAL A 447 18.25 -26.33 -27.09
C VAL A 447 19.69 -25.83 -27.12
N HIS A 448 20.38 -25.87 -25.97
CA HIS A 448 21.80 -25.56 -25.91
C HIS A 448 22.63 -26.48 -26.83
N ALA A 449 22.39 -27.80 -26.79
CA ALA A 449 23.08 -28.78 -27.64
C ALA A 449 22.87 -28.50 -29.14
N ALA A 450 21.62 -28.24 -29.55
CA ALA A 450 21.31 -27.89 -30.93
C ALA A 450 22.01 -26.58 -31.38
N LEU A 451 22.12 -25.59 -30.49
CA LEU A 451 22.86 -24.36 -30.77
C LEU A 451 24.37 -24.58 -30.83
N SER A 452 24.93 -25.42 -29.97
CA SER A 452 26.36 -25.77 -30.03
C SER A 452 26.72 -26.51 -31.33
N GLU A 453 25.84 -27.35 -31.85
CA GLU A 453 26.08 -28.05 -33.13
C GLU A 453 26.00 -27.08 -34.31
N THR A 454 24.99 -26.20 -34.34
CA THR A 454 24.77 -25.25 -35.45
C THR A 454 25.78 -24.10 -35.47
N HIS A 455 26.20 -23.64 -34.30
CA HIS A 455 27.13 -22.51 -34.13
C HIS A 455 28.45 -22.94 -33.48
N ALA A 456 28.93 -24.16 -33.75
CA ALA A 456 30.11 -24.74 -33.10
C ALA A 456 31.35 -23.83 -33.12
N GLN A 457 31.60 -23.14 -34.24
CA GLN A 457 32.72 -22.21 -34.39
C GLN A 457 32.62 -21.05 -33.39
N LEU A 458 31.43 -20.47 -33.22
CA LEU A 458 31.19 -19.36 -32.32
C LEU A 458 31.36 -19.80 -30.86
N PHE A 459 30.77 -20.93 -30.48
CA PHE A 459 30.94 -21.50 -29.15
C PHE A 459 32.41 -21.71 -28.79
N ALA A 460 33.20 -22.31 -29.69
CA ALA A 460 34.63 -22.50 -29.47
C ALA A 460 35.36 -21.17 -29.19
N THR A 461 35.05 -20.11 -29.95
CA THR A 461 35.64 -18.78 -29.69
C THR A 461 35.22 -18.20 -28.35
N LEU A 462 33.96 -18.40 -27.93
CA LEU A 462 33.45 -17.89 -26.65
C LEU A 462 34.05 -18.64 -25.45
N PHE A 463 34.25 -19.96 -25.57
CA PHE A 463 34.95 -20.76 -24.55
C PHE A 463 36.38 -20.25 -24.35
N ILE A 464 37.13 -19.99 -25.43
CA ILE A 464 38.50 -19.45 -25.35
C ILE A 464 38.53 -18.09 -24.62
N GLU A 465 37.56 -17.22 -24.89
CA GLU A 465 37.49 -15.87 -24.32
C GLU A 465 37.06 -15.86 -22.83
N ASN A 466 36.12 -16.71 -22.43
CA ASN A 466 35.47 -16.61 -21.11
C ASN A 466 35.74 -17.80 -20.15
N GLU A 467 35.87 -19.02 -20.67
CA GLU A 467 36.00 -20.24 -19.85
C GLU A 467 36.90 -21.29 -20.54
N PRO A 468 38.22 -21.06 -20.63
CA PRO A 468 39.12 -21.91 -21.41
C PRO A 468 39.18 -23.36 -20.91
N SER A 469 38.96 -23.60 -19.61
CA SER A 469 38.95 -24.94 -19.02
C SER A 469 37.86 -25.87 -19.56
N GLY A 470 36.73 -25.31 -20.03
CA GLY A 470 35.63 -26.08 -20.60
C GLY A 470 35.81 -26.41 -22.08
N LEU A 471 36.79 -25.79 -22.75
CA LEU A 471 36.95 -25.89 -24.19
C LEU A 471 37.24 -27.32 -24.64
N LEU A 472 38.11 -28.04 -23.93
CA LEU A 472 38.48 -29.41 -24.30
C LEU A 472 37.26 -30.34 -24.33
N ALA A 473 36.41 -30.29 -23.30
CA ALA A 473 35.17 -31.06 -23.25
C ALA A 473 34.22 -30.70 -24.40
N PHE A 474 34.06 -29.41 -24.67
CA PHE A 474 33.26 -28.92 -25.79
C PHE A 474 33.79 -29.42 -27.16
N LEU A 475 35.11 -29.41 -27.35
CA LEU A 475 35.76 -29.87 -28.58
C LEU A 475 35.58 -31.37 -28.79
N HIS A 476 35.61 -32.18 -27.73
CA HIS A 476 35.32 -33.62 -27.83
C HIS A 476 33.89 -33.87 -28.36
N GLU A 477 32.90 -33.16 -27.83
CA GLU A 477 31.50 -33.32 -28.22
C GLU A 477 31.20 -32.78 -29.62
N ASN A 478 31.75 -31.62 -29.99
CA ASN A 478 31.37 -30.89 -31.20
C ASN A 478 32.43 -30.93 -32.32
N SER A 479 33.45 -31.79 -32.22
CA SER A 479 34.55 -31.85 -33.20
C SER A 479 34.10 -32.05 -34.66
N ALA A 480 32.96 -32.72 -34.89
CA ALA A 480 32.42 -32.98 -36.23
C ALA A 480 31.78 -31.75 -36.89
N HIS A 481 31.37 -30.75 -36.10
CA HIS A 481 30.59 -29.60 -36.56
C HIS A 481 31.44 -28.34 -36.75
N LEU A 482 32.76 -28.42 -36.58
CA LEU A 482 33.68 -27.29 -36.71
C LEU A 482 34.17 -27.17 -38.17
N PRO A 483 33.73 -26.16 -38.95
CA PRO A 483 34.17 -26.01 -40.34
C PRO A 483 35.60 -25.47 -40.46
N LYS A 484 36.10 -24.75 -39.44
CA LYS A 484 37.36 -23.99 -39.53
C LYS A 484 38.30 -24.25 -38.35
N LEU A 485 38.78 -25.49 -38.23
CA LEU A 485 39.70 -25.92 -37.17
C LEU A 485 40.98 -25.06 -37.09
N LYS A 486 41.51 -24.61 -38.24
CA LYS A 486 42.73 -23.78 -38.30
C LYS A 486 42.59 -22.45 -37.58
N GLU A 487 41.42 -21.82 -37.63
CA GLU A 487 41.15 -20.54 -36.95
C GLU A 487 41.11 -20.76 -35.44
N ILE A 488 40.43 -21.81 -34.96
CA ILE A 488 40.37 -22.17 -33.54
C ILE A 488 41.78 -22.51 -33.03
N TYR A 489 42.56 -23.29 -33.78
CA TYR A 489 43.94 -23.61 -33.42
C TYR A 489 44.80 -22.34 -33.26
N ALA A 490 44.66 -21.36 -34.15
CA ALA A 490 45.39 -20.10 -34.04
C ALA A 490 45.01 -19.31 -32.77
N LEU A 491 43.72 -19.34 -32.38
CA LEU A 491 43.26 -18.74 -31.13
C LEU A 491 43.77 -19.50 -29.90
N CYS A 492 43.70 -20.84 -29.89
CA CYS A 492 44.28 -21.66 -28.81
C CYS A 492 45.78 -21.41 -28.66
N LYS A 493 46.52 -21.27 -29.77
CA LYS A 493 47.95 -20.93 -29.78
C LYS A 493 48.21 -19.55 -29.18
N LYS A 494 47.36 -18.56 -29.46
CA LYS A 494 47.46 -17.22 -28.86
C LYS A 494 47.24 -17.25 -27.34
N HIS A 495 46.31 -18.08 -26.86
CA HIS A 495 45.96 -18.22 -25.45
C HIS A 495 46.76 -19.31 -24.70
N GLN A 496 47.74 -19.95 -25.35
CA GLN A 496 48.58 -21.03 -24.79
C GLN A 496 47.79 -22.24 -24.27
N LEU A 497 46.69 -22.59 -24.93
CA LEU A 497 45.84 -23.74 -24.60
C LEU A 497 46.41 -25.04 -25.21
N LEU A 498 47.42 -25.61 -24.55
CA LEU A 498 48.26 -26.69 -25.10
C LEU A 498 47.49 -27.99 -25.34
N GLU A 499 46.60 -28.39 -24.43
CA GLU A 499 45.87 -29.67 -24.55
C GLU A 499 44.89 -29.63 -25.71
N GLU A 500 44.21 -28.51 -25.87
CA GLU A 500 43.25 -28.23 -26.92
C GLU A 500 43.95 -28.08 -28.27
N MET A 501 45.14 -27.48 -28.30
CA MET A 501 45.99 -27.46 -29.50
C MET A 501 46.36 -28.86 -29.97
N VAL A 502 46.76 -29.73 -29.05
CA VAL A 502 47.10 -31.14 -29.34
C VAL A 502 45.89 -31.89 -29.89
N PHE A 503 44.72 -31.72 -29.26
CA PHE A 503 43.46 -32.31 -29.73
C PHE A 503 43.10 -31.86 -31.16
N LEU A 504 43.18 -30.55 -31.43
CA LEU A 504 42.90 -29.99 -32.76
C LEU A 504 43.90 -30.49 -33.82
N LEU A 505 45.18 -30.65 -33.46
CA LEU A 505 46.21 -31.16 -34.37
C LEU A 505 46.00 -32.63 -34.73
N ALA A 506 45.63 -33.47 -33.75
CA ALA A 506 45.22 -34.86 -34.04
C ALA A 506 44.05 -34.90 -35.01
N ARG A 507 43.04 -34.04 -34.82
CA ARG A 507 41.88 -34.00 -35.73
C ARG A 507 42.22 -33.48 -37.13
N MET A 508 43.26 -32.66 -37.27
CA MET A 508 43.76 -32.14 -38.55
C MET A 508 44.74 -33.10 -39.27
N GLY A 509 45.06 -34.27 -38.70
CA GLY A 509 46.06 -35.19 -39.28
C GLY A 509 47.51 -34.69 -39.17
N LYS A 510 47.79 -33.89 -38.13
CA LYS A 510 49.11 -33.30 -37.84
C LYS A 510 49.65 -33.83 -36.51
N GLU A 511 49.63 -35.15 -36.36
CA GLU A 511 49.96 -35.86 -35.13
C GLU A 511 51.42 -35.60 -34.72
N GLU A 512 52.35 -35.49 -35.67
CA GLU A 512 53.75 -35.20 -35.36
C GLU A 512 53.94 -33.80 -34.74
N GLU A 513 53.18 -32.80 -35.20
CA GLU A 513 53.17 -31.46 -34.60
C GLU A 513 52.53 -31.48 -33.20
N GLY A 514 51.44 -32.25 -33.03
CA GLY A 514 50.81 -32.45 -31.73
C GLY A 514 51.76 -33.11 -30.72
N LEU A 515 52.45 -34.17 -31.14
CA LEU A 515 53.43 -34.87 -30.32
C LEU A 515 54.60 -33.95 -29.92
N ARG A 516 55.08 -33.10 -30.83
CA ARG A 516 56.10 -32.09 -30.52
C ARG A 516 55.66 -31.15 -29.41
N ILE A 517 54.42 -30.67 -29.42
CA ILE A 517 53.87 -29.80 -28.37
C ILE A 517 53.80 -30.53 -27.02
N ILE A 518 53.35 -31.79 -27.00
CA ILE A 518 53.29 -32.56 -25.75
C ILE A 518 54.68 -32.75 -25.14
N VAL A 519 55.67 -33.04 -25.98
CA VAL A 519 57.03 -33.35 -25.55
C VAL A 519 57.79 -32.08 -25.13
N HIS A 520 57.76 -31.03 -25.95
CA HIS A 520 58.52 -29.79 -25.69
C HIS A 520 57.82 -28.82 -24.74
N ASP A 521 56.52 -28.58 -24.94
CA ASP A 521 55.79 -27.53 -24.21
C ASP A 521 55.12 -28.09 -22.95
N MET A 522 54.40 -29.20 -23.06
CA MET A 522 53.72 -29.82 -21.91
C MET A 522 54.67 -30.65 -21.02
N LYS A 523 55.84 -31.04 -21.54
CA LYS A 523 56.85 -31.87 -20.88
C LYS A 523 56.30 -33.16 -20.25
N SER A 524 55.25 -33.74 -20.85
CA SER A 524 54.55 -34.89 -20.28
C SER A 524 54.68 -36.12 -21.15
N MET A 525 55.63 -36.99 -20.80
CA MET A 525 55.85 -38.23 -21.55
C MET A 525 54.68 -39.22 -21.43
N LYS A 526 53.97 -39.22 -20.30
CA LYS A 526 52.76 -40.04 -20.13
C LYS A 526 51.66 -39.67 -21.13
N LYS A 527 51.41 -38.37 -21.30
CA LYS A 527 50.45 -37.86 -22.29
C LYS A 527 50.91 -38.14 -23.72
N ALA A 528 52.22 -38.08 -23.99
CA ALA A 528 52.75 -38.40 -25.31
C ALA A 528 52.48 -39.87 -25.70
N VAL A 529 52.70 -40.81 -24.77
CA VAL A 529 52.41 -42.23 -25.00
C VAL A 529 50.91 -42.47 -25.20
N GLN A 530 50.07 -41.83 -24.39
CA GLN A 530 48.60 -41.91 -24.55
C GLN A 530 48.15 -41.35 -25.90
N PHE A 531 48.65 -40.17 -26.29
CA PHE A 531 48.34 -39.54 -27.57
C PHE A 531 48.70 -40.42 -28.77
N ILE A 532 49.84 -41.13 -28.71
CA ILE A 532 50.22 -42.07 -29.76
C ILE A 532 49.29 -43.30 -29.74
N ALA A 533 48.95 -43.83 -28.57
CA ALA A 533 48.06 -44.98 -28.45
C ALA A 533 46.65 -44.70 -29.00
N ASP A 534 46.20 -43.44 -28.98
CA ASP A 534 44.89 -43.03 -29.49
C ASP A 534 44.83 -42.88 -31.02
N VAL A 535 45.97 -42.92 -31.72
CA VAL A 535 46.02 -42.85 -33.19
C VAL A 535 45.48 -44.15 -33.81
N PRO A 536 44.53 -44.13 -34.75
CA PRO A 536 43.87 -45.35 -35.21
C PRO A 536 44.74 -46.28 -36.07
N ASN A 537 45.79 -45.77 -36.73
CA ASN A 537 46.63 -46.53 -37.66
C ASN A 537 47.93 -47.01 -36.99
N GLU A 538 48.17 -48.32 -36.94
CA GLU A 538 49.38 -48.91 -36.35
C GLU A 538 50.68 -48.46 -37.03
N GLU A 539 50.67 -48.23 -38.35
CA GLU A 539 51.85 -47.76 -39.07
C GLU A 539 52.25 -46.34 -38.62
N ASP A 540 51.26 -45.46 -38.47
CA ASP A 540 51.45 -44.09 -37.99
C ASP A 540 51.87 -44.08 -36.52
N GLN A 541 51.28 -44.96 -35.69
CA GLN A 541 51.71 -45.16 -34.31
C GLN A 541 53.21 -45.51 -34.23
N LEU A 542 53.67 -46.46 -35.05
CA LEU A 542 55.08 -46.88 -35.07
C LEU A 542 56.01 -45.72 -35.47
N GLN A 543 55.62 -44.92 -36.47
CA GLN A 543 56.40 -43.74 -36.87
C GLN A 543 56.44 -42.69 -35.76
N LEU A 544 55.32 -42.44 -35.09
CA LEU A 544 55.24 -41.50 -33.97
C LEU A 544 56.06 -41.99 -32.76
N TYR A 545 56.09 -43.29 -32.46
CA TYR A 545 56.95 -43.85 -31.42
C TYR A 545 58.44 -43.69 -31.78
N LYS A 546 58.83 -43.95 -33.03
CA LYS A 546 60.20 -43.69 -33.50
C LYS A 546 60.56 -42.21 -33.34
N ARG A 547 59.62 -41.32 -33.68
CA ARG A 547 59.81 -39.88 -33.52
C ARG A 547 59.88 -39.46 -32.06
N LEU A 548 59.07 -40.05 -31.17
CA LEU A 548 59.11 -39.81 -29.72
C LEU A 548 60.48 -40.17 -29.15
N VAL A 549 61.03 -41.33 -29.52
CA VAL A 549 62.38 -41.73 -29.11
C VAL A 549 63.40 -40.71 -29.60
N HIS A 550 63.33 -40.29 -30.87
CA HIS A 550 64.21 -39.25 -31.40
C HIS A 550 64.13 -37.94 -30.61
N MET A 551 62.92 -37.44 -30.36
CA MET A 551 62.69 -36.20 -29.61
C MET A 551 63.17 -36.31 -28.15
N THR A 552 63.01 -37.47 -27.52
CA THR A 552 63.53 -37.69 -26.16
C THR A 552 65.05 -37.73 -26.12
N LEU A 553 65.71 -38.27 -27.15
CA LEU A 553 67.16 -38.24 -27.30
C LEU A 553 67.66 -36.81 -27.53
N GLU A 554 66.96 -36.02 -28.35
CA GLU A 554 67.26 -34.60 -28.59
C GLU A 554 67.12 -33.77 -27.31
N MET A 555 66.03 -33.95 -26.55
CA MET A 555 65.85 -33.29 -25.25
C MET A 555 66.94 -33.70 -24.27
N ASN A 556 67.25 -35.00 -24.19
CA ASN A 556 68.32 -35.50 -23.34
C ASN A 556 69.68 -34.94 -23.76
N ALA A 557 69.94 -34.71 -25.05
CA ALA A 557 71.17 -34.10 -25.53
C ALA A 557 71.24 -32.60 -25.18
N ALA A 558 70.11 -31.90 -25.13
CA ALA A 558 70.00 -30.49 -24.79
C ALA A 558 70.14 -30.21 -23.27
N LEU A 559 69.93 -31.21 -22.40
CA LEU A 559 70.15 -31.07 -20.96
C LEU A 559 71.63 -30.76 -20.69
N GLN A 560 71.89 -29.63 -20.00
CA GLN A 560 73.25 -29.24 -19.63
C GLN A 560 73.87 -30.30 -18.71
N SER A 561 74.96 -30.91 -19.16
CA SER A 561 75.76 -31.78 -18.32
C SER A 561 76.64 -30.93 -17.41
N ARG A 562 76.43 -30.99 -16.09
CA ARG A 562 77.45 -30.57 -15.11
C ARG A 562 78.11 -31.84 -14.56
N HIS A 563 79.41 -32.00 -14.79
CA HIS A 563 80.20 -33.15 -14.33
C HIS A 563 79.72 -34.52 -14.83
N GLY A 564 79.30 -34.61 -16.10
CA GLY A 564 78.84 -35.87 -16.70
C GLY A 564 77.47 -36.35 -16.22
N GLN A 565 76.84 -35.63 -15.29
CA GLN A 565 75.46 -35.85 -14.86
C GLN A 565 74.56 -34.83 -15.54
N LYS A 566 73.47 -35.31 -16.16
CA LYS A 566 72.43 -34.48 -16.77
C LYS A 566 71.36 -34.22 -15.72
N TYR A 567 71.02 -32.97 -15.51
CA TYR A 567 70.00 -32.55 -14.55
C TYR A 567 68.76 -32.09 -15.32
N PHE A 568 67.58 -32.52 -14.85
CA PHE A 568 66.29 -31.92 -15.18
C PHE A 568 66.00 -30.86 -14.11
N GLU A 569 65.59 -29.66 -14.50
CA GLU A 569 64.95 -28.72 -13.57
C GLU A 569 63.54 -29.19 -13.21
#